data_AF-A0A8S0G3R0-F1
#
_entry.id   AF-A0A8S0G3R0-F1
#
_cell.length_a   1.000
_cell.length_b   1.000
_cell.length_c   1.000
_cell.angle_alpha   90.00
_cell.angle_beta   90.00
_cell.angle_gamma   90.00
#
_symmetry.space_group_name_H-M   'P 1'
#
loop_
_entity.id
_entity.type
_entity.pdbx_description
1 polymer ?
#
loop_
_entity_poly.entity_id
_entity_poly.type
_entity_poly.pdbx_seq_one_letter_code
_entity_poly.pdbx_strand_id
1 'polypeptide(L)'
;MNTFSQVWVFSDTPSRLPELMNGAQALANQINTFVLNDADGAQAIQLGANHVWKLSGKPDERMIEDYAGVMADTIRQHGADGLVLSHCQTPVAANYWRRNWVTALTRRCLTMPALLACRTVKRQ
;
A
#
# COMPACT_ATOMS: atom_id res chain seq x y z
N MET A 1 2.74 -21.67 -4.64
CA MET A 1 2.76 -20.90 -5.90
C MET A 1 2.22 -19.53 -5.56
N ASN A 2 3.07 -18.50 -5.60
CA ASN A 2 2.64 -17.15 -5.19
C ASN A 2 1.78 -16.52 -6.29
N THR A 3 0.72 -15.84 -5.89
CA THR A 3 -0.32 -15.33 -6.81
C THR A 3 0.15 -14.09 -7.57
N PHE A 4 1.07 -13.31 -7.00
CA PHE A 4 1.62 -12.10 -7.61
C PHE A 4 3.16 -12.14 -7.64
N SER A 5 3.74 -11.52 -8.66
CA SER A 5 5.20 -11.37 -8.79
C SER A 5 5.76 -10.46 -7.70
N GLN A 6 5.05 -9.36 -7.43
CA GLN A 6 5.40 -8.42 -6.37
C GLN A 6 4.16 -7.84 -5.69
N VAL A 7 4.33 -7.45 -4.43
CA VAL A 7 3.34 -6.75 -3.63
C VAL A 7 3.96 -5.49 -3.06
N TRP A 8 3.15 -4.44 -3.02
CA TRP A 8 3.49 -3.14 -2.49
C TRP A 8 2.69 -2.94 -1.20
N VAL A 9 3.35 -2.56 -0.12
CA VAL A 9 2.73 -2.38 1.19
C VAL A 9 2.92 -0.94 1.63
N PHE A 10 1.86 -0.32 2.12
CA PHE A 10 1.92 0.99 2.78
C PHE A 10 1.02 0.98 4.01
N SER A 11 1.51 1.60 5.08
CA SER A 11 0.71 1.83 6.28
C SER A 11 0.94 3.24 6.77
N ASP A 12 -0.14 3.98 6.98
CA ASP A 12 -0.09 5.24 7.72
C ASP A 12 -0.05 5.03 9.24
N THR A 13 -0.35 3.81 9.69
CA THR A 13 -0.41 3.42 11.09
C THR A 13 0.65 2.35 11.37
N PRO A 14 1.70 2.63 12.19
CA PRO A 14 2.79 1.67 12.43
C PRO A 14 2.30 0.31 12.96
N SER A 15 1.27 0.30 13.80
CA SER A 15 0.69 -0.92 14.39
C SER A 15 0.06 -1.87 13.36
N ARG A 16 -0.33 -1.37 12.18
CA ARG A 16 -0.95 -2.18 11.11
C ARG A 16 0.06 -2.74 10.13
N LEU A 17 1.29 -2.24 10.14
CA LEU A 17 2.36 -2.69 9.26
C LEU A 17 2.64 -4.20 9.37
N PRO A 18 2.74 -4.81 10.57
CA PRO A 18 2.97 -6.25 10.70
C PRO A 18 1.86 -7.11 10.10
N GLU A 19 0.59 -6.69 10.25
CA GLU A 19 -0.56 -7.39 9.69
C GLU A 19 -0.54 -7.36 8.15
N LEU A 20 -0.23 -6.19 7.57
CA LEU A 20 -0.11 -6.04 6.12
C LEU A 20 1.06 -6.84 5.55
N MET A 21 2.21 -6.84 6.24
CA MET A 21 3.39 -7.58 5.83
C MET A 21 3.16 -9.09 5.84
N ASN A 22 2.44 -9.62 6.83
CA ASN A 22 2.07 -11.03 6.86
C ASN A 22 1.17 -11.40 5.67
N GLY A 23 0.16 -10.57 5.37
CA GLY A 23 -0.67 -10.74 4.18
C GLY A 23 0.13 -10.66 2.87
N ALA A 24 1.08 -9.73 2.79
CA ALA A 24 1.97 -9.56 1.64
C ALA A 24 2.84 -10.79 1.38
N GLN A 25 3.42 -11.39 2.44
CA GLN A 25 4.21 -12.61 2.38
C GLN A 25 3.43 -13.81 1.85
N ALA A 26 2.14 -13.90 2.19
CA ALA A 26 1.27 -14.96 1.68
C ALA A 26 0.92 -14.79 0.19
N LEU A 27 1.05 -13.57 -0.36
CA LEU A 27 0.55 -13.21 -1.69
C LEU A 27 1.67 -13.12 -2.74
N ALA A 28 2.87 -12.70 -2.37
CA ALA A 28 4.00 -12.52 -3.27
C ALA A 28 5.35 -12.87 -2.62
N ASN A 29 6.33 -13.20 -3.44
CA ASN A 29 7.72 -13.41 -2.98
C ASN A 29 8.54 -12.11 -2.92
N GLN A 30 8.13 -11.07 -3.65
CA GLN A 30 8.77 -9.76 -3.61
C GLN A 30 7.86 -8.75 -2.93
N ILE A 31 8.30 -8.24 -1.78
CA ILE A 31 7.57 -7.30 -0.96
C ILE A 31 8.31 -5.98 -0.96
N ASN A 32 7.66 -4.98 -1.53
CA ASN A 32 8.11 -3.60 -1.54
C ASN A 32 7.30 -2.82 -0.52
N THR A 33 7.93 -2.10 0.41
CA THR A 33 7.22 -1.39 1.48
C THR A 33 7.55 0.10 1.44
N PHE A 34 6.54 0.94 1.44
CA PHE A 34 6.68 2.40 1.58
C PHE A 34 6.64 2.80 3.05
N VAL A 35 7.59 3.63 3.47
CA VAL A 35 7.72 4.09 4.86
C VAL A 35 7.92 5.60 4.93
N LEU A 36 7.43 6.23 5.98
CA LEU A 36 7.54 7.68 6.19
C LEU A 36 8.78 8.05 7.01
N ASN A 37 9.29 7.13 7.83
CA ASN A 37 10.44 7.35 8.67
C ASN A 37 11.36 6.11 8.69
N ASP A 38 12.58 6.29 9.18
CA ASP A 38 13.60 5.23 9.21
C ASP A 38 13.26 4.12 10.23
N ALA A 39 12.47 4.41 11.27
CA ALA A 39 12.05 3.41 12.26
C ALA A 39 11.08 2.38 11.67
N ASP A 40 10.07 2.85 10.94
CA ASP A 40 9.14 2.01 10.17
C ASP A 40 9.88 1.24 9.08
N GLY A 41 10.91 1.85 8.49
CA GLY A 41 11.80 1.20 7.52
C GLY A 41 12.55 0.01 8.09
N ALA A 42 13.17 0.20 9.26
CA ALA A 42 13.85 -0.89 9.97
C ALA A 42 12.87 -2.01 10.36
N GLN A 43 11.66 -1.64 10.80
CA GLN A 43 10.62 -2.60 11.13
C GLN A 43 10.15 -3.39 9.89
N ALA A 44 9.94 -2.73 8.76
CA ALA A 44 9.55 -3.39 7.51
C ALA A 44 10.59 -4.43 7.07
N ILE A 45 11.89 -4.12 7.17
CA ILE A 45 12.98 -5.05 6.86
C ILE A 45 12.94 -6.26 7.80
N GLN A 46 12.75 -6.04 9.11
CA GLN A 46 12.63 -7.12 10.09
C GLN A 46 11.42 -8.03 9.83
N LEU A 47 10.34 -7.47 9.30
CA LEU A 47 9.14 -8.20 8.90
C LEU A 47 9.31 -8.96 7.57
N GLY A 48 10.44 -8.81 6.89
CA GLY A 48 10.76 -9.52 5.64
C GLY A 48 10.46 -8.73 4.38
N ALA A 49 10.43 -7.39 4.43
CA ALA A 49 10.39 -6.56 3.22
C ALA A 49 11.67 -6.76 2.40
N ASN A 50 11.53 -7.00 1.09
CA ASN A 50 12.65 -7.11 0.17
C ASN A 50 13.22 -5.74 -0.17
N HIS A 51 12.34 -4.76 -0.35
CA HIS A 51 12.72 -3.37 -0.64
C HIS A 51 11.92 -2.41 0.23
N VAL A 52 12.60 -1.39 0.75
CA VAL A 52 11.97 -0.33 1.54
C VAL A 52 12.18 1.01 0.84
N TRP A 53 11.08 1.70 0.60
CA TRP A 53 11.00 2.98 -0.08
C TRP A 53 10.65 4.07 0.92
N LYS A 54 11.66 4.85 1.33
CA LYS A 54 11.45 5.96 2.25
C LYS A 54 10.88 7.17 1.51
N LEU A 55 9.65 7.50 1.82
CA LEU A 55 9.00 8.72 1.37
C LEU A 55 9.61 9.88 2.15
N SER A 56 10.38 10.70 1.44
CA SER A 56 11.12 11.82 2.02
C SER A 56 10.51 13.13 1.53
N GLY A 57 10.10 13.99 2.47
CA GLY A 57 9.48 15.28 2.22
C GLY A 57 9.09 15.93 3.54
N LYS A 58 9.10 17.27 3.63
CA LYS A 58 8.87 17.98 4.90
C LYS A 58 7.61 17.46 5.64
N PRO A 59 7.72 17.13 6.95
CA PRO A 59 6.69 16.37 7.66
C PRO A 59 5.49 17.18 8.15
N ASP A 60 5.59 18.51 8.30
CA ASP A 60 4.57 19.26 9.06
C ASP A 60 3.44 19.86 8.22
N GLU A 61 3.58 19.92 6.89
CA GLU A 61 2.60 20.59 6.00
C GLU A 61 2.09 19.73 4.84
N ARG A 62 2.68 18.55 4.59
CA ARG A 62 2.22 17.69 3.49
C ARG A 62 1.22 16.67 3.98
N MET A 63 0.03 16.73 3.40
CA MET A 63 -1.00 15.71 3.60
C MET A 63 -0.50 14.37 3.04
N ILE A 64 -0.90 13.25 3.64
CA ILE A 64 -0.44 11.92 3.23
C ILE A 64 -0.77 11.65 1.76
N GLU A 65 -1.85 12.25 1.27
CA GLU A 65 -2.31 12.29 -0.12
C GLU A 65 -1.24 12.78 -1.12
N ASP A 66 -0.34 13.68 -0.72
CA ASP A 66 0.71 14.21 -1.61
C ASP A 66 1.70 13.12 -2.04
N TYR A 67 1.91 12.10 -1.19
CA TYR A 67 2.77 10.97 -1.52
C TYR A 67 2.14 10.02 -2.54
N ALA A 68 0.84 10.14 -2.82
CA ALA A 68 0.14 9.21 -3.70
C ALA A 68 0.62 9.25 -5.15
N GLY A 69 0.97 10.44 -5.63
CA GLY A 69 1.59 10.58 -6.95
C GLY A 69 2.97 9.92 -7.01
N VAL A 70 3.83 10.21 -6.03
CA VAL A 70 5.19 9.65 -5.98
C VAL A 70 5.18 8.13 -5.89
N MET A 71 4.33 7.56 -5.03
CA MET A 71 4.20 6.10 -4.94
C MET A 71 3.67 5.48 -6.24
N ALA A 72 2.67 6.11 -6.86
CA ALA A 72 2.13 5.65 -8.14
C ALA A 72 3.23 5.63 -9.23
N ASP A 73 4.04 6.69 -9.30
CA ASP A 73 5.16 6.76 -10.23
C ASP A 73 6.24 5.71 -9.93
N THR A 74 6.59 5.49 -8.65
CA THR A 74 7.52 4.41 -8.26
C THR A 74 6.99 3.04 -8.68
N ILE A 75 5.71 2.74 -8.44
CA ILE A 75 5.09 1.46 -8.85
C ILE A 75 5.15 1.30 -10.37
N ARG A 76 4.89 2.36 -11.14
CA ARG A 76 4.97 2.32 -12.61
C ARG A 76 6.38 2.03 -13.11
N GLN A 77 7.39 2.63 -12.48
CA GLN A 77 8.80 2.45 -12.85
C GLN A 77 9.31 1.04 -12.50
N HIS A 78 8.85 0.47 -11.39
CA HIS A 78 9.32 -0.82 -10.88
C HIS A 78 8.42 -2.01 -11.26
N GLY A 79 7.38 -1.79 -12.07
CA GLY A 79 6.55 -2.83 -12.63
C GLY A 79 5.12 -2.79 -12.11
N ALA A 80 4.19 -2.49 -13.01
CA ALA A 80 2.77 -2.36 -12.70
C ALA A 80 2.02 -3.71 -12.52
N ASP A 81 2.72 -4.84 -12.61
CA ASP A 81 2.17 -6.20 -12.38
C ASP A 81 2.35 -6.64 -10.92
N GLY A 82 1.68 -5.93 -10.02
CA GLY A 82 1.72 -6.22 -8.60
C GLY A 82 0.40 -5.94 -7.89
N LEU A 83 0.31 -6.41 -6.65
CA LEU A 83 -0.78 -6.05 -5.75
C LEU A 83 -0.32 -4.89 -4.86
N VAL A 84 -1.23 -3.98 -4.48
CA VAL A 84 -0.92 -2.99 -3.45
C VAL A 84 -1.85 -3.15 -2.26
N LEU A 85 -1.28 -3.25 -1.06
CA LEU A 85 -1.94 -3.31 0.23
C LEU A 85 -1.65 -2.01 0.99
N SER A 86 -2.64 -1.11 1.05
CA SER A 86 -2.61 0.05 1.95
C SER A 86 -3.50 -0.17 3.16
N HIS A 87 -3.02 0.23 4.32
CA HIS A 87 -3.90 0.71 5.39
C HIS A 87 -3.85 2.25 5.43
N CYS A 88 -5.03 2.85 5.47
CA CYS A 88 -5.18 4.26 5.79
C CYS A 88 -6.32 4.44 6.80
N GLN A 89 -6.03 5.18 7.86
CA GLN A 89 -6.95 5.45 8.96
C GLN A 89 -8.08 6.39 8.54
N THR A 90 -7.85 7.28 7.56
CA THR A 90 -8.88 8.21 7.08
C THR A 90 -9.51 7.74 5.75
N PRO A 91 -10.85 7.83 5.61
CA PRO A 91 -11.53 7.43 4.36
C PRO A 91 -11.18 8.30 3.15
N VAL A 92 -10.80 9.56 3.37
CA VAL A 92 -10.45 10.52 2.32
C VAL A 92 -9.15 10.09 1.65
N ALA A 93 -8.08 9.92 2.43
CA ALA A 93 -6.82 9.42 1.94
C ALA A 93 -6.99 8.02 1.34
N ALA A 94 -7.74 7.11 1.97
CA ALA A 94 -7.98 5.77 1.42
C ALA A 94 -8.57 5.79 -0.01
N ASN A 95 -9.51 6.69 -0.28
CA ASN A 95 -10.08 6.86 -1.63
C ASN A 95 -9.08 7.49 -2.60
N TYR A 96 -8.25 8.43 -2.14
CA TYR A 96 -7.22 9.08 -2.93
C TYR A 96 -6.12 8.10 -3.35
N TRP A 97 -5.63 7.31 -2.38
CA TRP A 97 -4.69 6.21 -2.57
C TRP A 97 -5.20 5.19 -3.58
N ARG A 98 -6.45 4.73 -3.38
CA ARG A 98 -7.08 3.78 -4.30
C ARG A 98 -7.11 4.32 -5.73
N ARG A 99 -7.50 5.58 -5.95
CA ARG A 99 -7.57 6.17 -7.30
C ARG A 99 -6.18 6.25 -7.96
N ASN A 100 -5.17 6.72 -7.23
CA ASN A 100 -3.82 6.85 -7.78
C ASN A 100 -3.19 5.49 -8.11
N TRP A 101 -3.35 4.50 -7.24
CA TRP A 101 -2.77 3.17 -7.48
C TRP A 101 -3.52 2.33 -8.50
N VAL A 102 -4.84 2.47 -8.60
CA VAL A 102 -5.60 1.91 -9.73
C VAL A 102 -5.09 2.49 -11.06
N THR A 103 -4.63 3.75 -11.06
CA THR A 103 -4.05 4.38 -12.26
C THR A 103 -2.61 3.92 -12.53
N ALA A 104 -1.88 3.53 -11.48
CA ALA A 104 -0.50 3.05 -11.55
C ALA A 104 -0.38 1.57 -11.94
N LEU A 105 -1.35 0.74 -11.54
CA LEU A 105 -1.37 -0.71 -11.80
C LEU A 105 -2.12 -1.04 -13.09
N THR A 106 -1.51 -1.83 -13.97
CA THR A 106 -2.13 -2.30 -15.21
C THR A 106 -3.18 -3.39 -14.94
N ARG A 107 -3.16 -4.02 -13.75
CA ARG A 107 -4.14 -5.03 -13.32
C ARG A 107 -4.54 -4.89 -11.84
N ARG A 108 -5.86 -4.77 -11.61
CA ARG A 108 -6.66 -4.93 -10.36
C ARG A 108 -6.01 -4.54 -9.02
N CYS A 109 -6.40 -3.38 -8.49
CA CYS A 109 -6.22 -2.99 -7.09
C CYS A 109 -7.26 -3.69 -6.19
N LEU A 110 -6.86 -4.73 -5.45
CA LEU A 110 -7.69 -5.34 -4.39
C LEU A 110 -7.48 -4.54 -3.10
N THR A 111 -8.39 -3.62 -2.80
CA THR A 111 -8.48 -3.04 -1.45
C THR A 111 -9.48 -3.87 -0.65
N MET A 112 -9.06 -4.46 0.47
CA MET A 112 -10.00 -4.90 1.51
C MET A 112 -10.46 -3.64 2.25
N PRO A 113 -11.74 -3.22 2.14
CA PRO A 113 -12.24 -2.16 3.00
C PRO A 113 -12.45 -2.72 4.41
N ALA A 114 -12.04 -1.96 5.43
CA ALA A 114 -12.39 -2.25 6.83
C ALA A 114 -13.92 -2.15 7.12
N LEU A 115 -14.76 -1.94 6.10
CA LEU A 115 -16.21 -1.79 6.20
C LEU A 115 -16.90 -2.43 4.98
N LEU A 116 -16.94 -3.76 4.92
CA LEU A 116 -17.99 -4.48 4.16
C LEU A 116 -18.73 -5.47 5.05
N ALA A 117 -19.23 -4.92 6.16
CA ALA A 117 -20.52 -5.29 6.75
C ALA A 117 -21.71 -4.63 6.01
N CYS A 118 -21.51 -3.85 4.94
CA CYS A 118 -22.61 -3.27 4.15
C CYS A 118 -22.84 -4.04 2.84
N ARG A 119 -23.75 -5.00 2.97
CA ARG A 119 -24.55 -5.68 1.96
C ARG A 119 -24.85 -4.79 0.73
N THR A 120 -24.42 -5.23 -0.45
CA THR A 120 -24.87 -4.71 -1.74
C THR A 120 -26.37 -4.97 -1.90
N VAL A 121 -27.20 -3.93 -1.78
CA VAL A 121 -28.58 -3.97 -2.28
C VAL A 121 -28.51 -3.86 -3.80
N LYS A 122 -28.80 -4.97 -4.50
CA LYS A 122 -29.18 -4.94 -5.92
C LYS A 122 -30.50 -4.19 -6.02
N ARG A 123 -30.52 -3.02 -6.68
CA ARG A 123 -31.75 -2.53 -7.30
C ARG A 123 -31.94 -3.29 -8.62
N GLN A 124 -33.04 -4.02 -8.71
CA GLN A 124 -33.75 -4.26 -9.98
C GLN A 124 -34.55 -3.01 -10.34
#